data_AF-A0A1Z7YSI1-F1
#
_entry.id   AF-A0A1Z7YSI1-F1
#
_cell.length_a   1.000
_cell.length_b   1.000
_cell.length_c   1.000
_cell.angle_alpha   90.00
_cell.angle_beta   90.00
_cell.angle_gamma   90.00
#
_symmetry.space_group_name_H-M   'P 1'
#
loop_
_entity.id
_entity.type
_entity.pdbx_description
1 polymer ?
#
loop_
_entity_poly.entity_id
_entity_poly.type
_entity_poly.pdbx_seq_one_letter_code
_entity_poly.pdbx_strand_id
1 'polypeptide(L)'
;MTVYDIVSKLNSAGIKVWVDDGQLKLKAPKGAMTKALKDEIVANKSELIQFLPSVQAATKQEDIIPVVSRDGDLALSYAQQRMWFLAQLEPGNTAYHIRTALEISGELNVDALQQAIKKLINRHESLRTTFSEIDGIPSQTIHQDVGFCLQFHTLKGSAIEEVFTAFVDDPFDLTSSALFRAGLVSQENNKHVLMIAMHHIISDGWSAAVMVRELSSLYATSVSGEANTLPPVNIQYVDFA
;
A
#
# COMPACT_ATOMS: atom_id res chain seq x y z
N MET A 1 22.90 2.98 27.05
CA MET A 1 21.46 3.10 26.77
C MET A 1 21.26 4.48 26.16
N THR A 2 20.63 4.57 25.00
CA THR A 2 20.49 5.83 24.27
C THR A 2 19.28 6.63 24.76
N VAL A 3 19.23 7.93 24.50
CA VAL A 3 18.06 8.77 24.82
C VAL A 3 16.79 8.27 24.12
N TYR A 4 16.94 7.64 22.94
CA TYR A 4 15.87 6.98 22.21
C TYR A 4 15.28 5.79 22.98
N ASP A 5 16.12 4.94 23.56
CA ASP A 5 15.68 3.78 24.35
C ASP A 5 14.84 4.22 25.55
N ILE A 6 15.22 5.33 26.19
CA ILE A 6 14.51 5.92 27.33
C ILE A 6 13.13 6.42 26.88
N VAL A 7 13.06 7.17 25.77
CA VAL A 7 11.78 7.67 25.23
C VAL A 7 10.86 6.52 24.81
N SER A 8 11.41 5.48 24.16
CA SER A 8 10.66 4.29 23.74
C SER A 8 10.07 3.54 24.95
N LYS A 9 10.88 3.36 26.00
CA LYS A 9 10.47 2.72 27.27
C LYS A 9 9.38 3.52 28.00
N LEU A 10 9.49 4.85 28.03
CA LEU A 10 8.46 5.72 28.62
C LEU A 10 7.15 5.66 27.83
N ASN A 11 7.22 5.68 26.50
CA ASN A 11 6.04 5.54 25.63
C ASN A 11 5.35 4.18 25.83
N SER A 12 6.14 3.10 25.97
CA SER A 12 5.62 1.75 26.22
C SER A 12 4.93 1.63 27.58
N ALA A 13 5.33 2.45 28.56
CA ALA A 13 4.68 2.59 29.86
C ALA A 13 3.49 3.59 29.84
N GLY A 14 3.13 4.14 28.68
CA GLY A 14 2.09 5.15 28.53
C GLY A 14 2.46 6.52 29.09
N ILE A 15 3.74 6.77 29.38
CA ILE A 15 4.25 8.01 29.92
C ILE A 15 4.66 8.92 28.75
N LYS A 16 3.93 10.01 28.57
CA LYS A 16 4.28 11.05 27.60
C LYS A 16 5.29 12.01 28.23
N VAL A 17 6.38 12.30 27.54
CA VAL A 17 7.36 13.33 27.90
C VAL A 17 7.50 14.33 26.77
N TRP A 18 7.62 15.61 27.10
CA TRP A 18 7.74 16.69 26.12
C TRP A 18 8.49 17.87 26.71
N VAL A 19 9.07 18.73 25.89
CA VAL A 19 9.68 20.00 26.33
C VAL A 19 8.71 21.14 26.06
N ASP A 20 8.51 21.98 27.06
CA ASP A 20 7.72 23.21 26.98
C ASP A 20 8.50 24.32 27.68
N ASP A 21 8.76 25.41 26.95
CA ASP A 21 9.60 26.54 27.40
C ASP A 21 10.95 26.11 28.02
N GLY A 22 11.65 25.18 27.34
CA GLY A 22 12.93 24.64 27.80
C GLY A 22 12.85 23.71 29.02
N GLN A 23 11.66 23.42 29.53
CA GLN A 23 11.46 22.53 30.67
C GLN A 23 10.89 21.18 30.24
N LEU A 24 11.45 20.11 30.80
CA LEU A 24 10.90 18.76 30.64
C LEU A 24 9.58 18.64 31.41
N LYS A 25 8.50 18.37 30.68
CA LYS A 25 7.17 18.06 31.17
C LYS A 25 6.86 16.58 30.93
N LEU A 26 5.97 16.03 31.76
CA LEU A 26 5.57 14.64 31.64
C LEU A 26 4.10 14.43 32.06
N LYS A 27 3.47 13.42 31.49
CA LYS A 27 2.12 12.95 31.82
C LYS A 27 2.14 11.44 31.88
N ALA A 28 1.78 10.89 33.04
CA ALA A 28 1.80 9.46 33.32
C ALA A 28 0.43 8.99 33.85
N PRO A 29 -0.06 7.80 33.46
CA PRO A 29 -1.17 7.13 34.11
C PRO A 29 -0.88 6.90 35.60
N LYS A 30 -1.93 6.80 36.42
CA LYS A 30 -1.79 6.55 37.86
C LYS A 30 -1.06 5.22 38.09
N GLY A 31 0.06 5.25 38.80
CA GLY A 31 0.89 4.08 39.08
C GLY A 31 1.94 3.71 38.02
N ALA A 32 1.97 4.39 36.86
CA ALA A 32 2.94 4.10 35.80
C ALA A 32 4.37 4.63 36.10
N MET A 33 4.48 5.67 36.92
CA MET A 33 5.76 6.29 37.26
C MET A 33 6.46 5.53 38.41
N THR A 34 7.33 4.59 38.07
CA THR A 34 8.15 3.86 39.06
C THR A 34 9.35 4.72 39.51
N LYS A 35 9.93 4.38 40.67
CA LYS A 35 11.15 5.05 41.16
C LYS A 35 12.30 4.92 40.15
N ALA A 36 12.47 3.74 39.55
CA ALA A 36 13.49 3.50 38.54
C ALA A 36 13.34 4.39 37.30
N LEU A 37 12.11 4.56 36.78
CA LEU A 37 11.85 5.45 35.65
C LEU A 37 12.10 6.92 36.00
N LYS A 38 11.76 7.32 37.23
CA LYS A 38 12.02 8.68 37.70
C LYS A 38 13.53 8.96 37.78
N ASP A 39 14.30 8.03 38.34
CA ASP A 39 15.75 8.16 38.47
C ASP A 39 16.41 8.20 37.07
N GLU A 40 15.91 7.41 36.13
CA GLU A 40 16.37 7.37 34.73
C GLU A 40 16.06 8.68 33.96
N ILE A 41 14.87 9.26 34.14
CA ILE A 41 14.53 10.58 33.59
C ILE A 41 15.44 11.67 34.15
N VAL A 42 15.69 11.64 35.47
CA VAL A 42 16.54 12.64 36.13
C VAL A 42 17.99 12.53 35.65
N ALA A 43 18.53 11.31 35.53
CA ALA A 43 19.89 11.07 35.07
C ALA A 43 20.14 11.56 33.62
N ASN A 44 19.10 11.54 32.77
CA ASN A 44 19.21 11.89 31.35
C ASN A 44 18.46 13.19 30.98
N LYS A 45 18.14 14.02 31.98
CA LYS A 45 17.28 15.21 31.80
C LYS A 45 17.78 16.16 30.71
N SER A 46 19.08 16.44 30.68
CA SER A 46 19.68 17.38 29.70
C SER A 46 19.60 16.84 28.27
N GLU A 47 19.88 15.55 28.08
CA GLU A 47 19.77 14.90 26.76
C GLU A 47 18.32 14.83 26.30
N LEU A 48 17.37 14.54 27.20
CA LEU A 48 15.95 14.57 26.90
C LEU A 48 15.48 15.96 26.48
N ILE A 49 15.96 17.02 27.16
CA ILE A 49 15.62 18.41 26.79
C ILE A 49 16.19 18.78 25.43
N GLN A 50 17.36 18.26 25.05
CA GLN A 50 17.97 18.51 23.75
C GLN A 50 17.31 17.69 22.62
N PHE A 51 16.89 16.45 22.90
CA PHE A 51 16.36 15.51 21.91
C PHE A 51 14.85 15.67 21.66
N LEU A 52 14.05 15.89 22.70
CA LEU A 52 12.59 15.94 22.55
C LEU A 52 12.08 17.06 21.62
N PRO A 53 12.69 18.25 21.51
CA PRO A 53 12.22 19.28 20.59
C PRO A 53 12.22 18.85 19.11
N SER A 54 13.21 18.05 18.66
CA SER A 54 13.24 17.55 17.29
C SER A 54 12.15 16.50 17.04
N VAL A 55 11.90 15.64 18.01
CA VAL A 55 10.79 14.67 17.97
C VAL A 55 9.42 15.36 18.05
N GLN A 56 9.30 16.41 18.88
CA GLN A 56 8.10 17.22 19.04
C GLN A 56 7.81 18.05 17.80
N ALA A 57 8.82 18.57 17.10
CA ALA A 57 8.63 19.23 15.81
C ALA A 57 8.10 18.24 14.77
N ALA A 58 8.68 17.05 14.70
CA ALA A 58 8.22 15.95 13.83
C ALA A 58 6.83 15.40 14.20
N THR A 59 6.32 15.64 15.41
CA THR A 59 4.97 15.20 15.86
C THR A 59 3.95 16.33 15.99
N LYS A 60 4.37 17.61 16.05
CA LYS A 60 3.48 18.79 15.98
C LYS A 60 3.01 19.09 14.56
N GLN A 61 3.79 18.67 13.58
CA GLN A 61 3.24 18.39 12.26
C GLN A 61 2.39 17.12 12.42
N GLU A 62 1.11 17.30 12.74
CA GLU A 62 0.13 16.38 12.18
C GLU A 62 0.29 16.54 10.66
N ASP A 63 1.16 15.73 10.05
CA ASP A 63 1.35 15.68 8.60
C ASP A 63 0.06 15.14 7.99
N ILE A 64 -0.96 16.00 7.94
CA ILE A 64 -2.16 15.77 7.16
C ILE A 64 -1.66 15.80 5.72
N ILE A 65 -1.60 14.62 5.11
CA ILE A 65 -1.33 14.48 3.68
C ILE A 65 -2.37 15.34 2.95
N PRO A 66 -1.97 16.43 2.28
CA PRO A 66 -2.91 17.31 1.63
C PRO A 66 -3.49 16.61 0.40
N VAL A 67 -4.79 16.75 0.20
CA VAL A 67 -5.43 16.25 -1.01
C VAL A 67 -5.02 17.14 -2.19
N VAL A 68 -4.39 16.57 -3.21
CA VAL A 68 -3.92 17.30 -4.39
C VAL A 68 -5.01 17.41 -5.45
N SER A 69 -5.00 18.47 -6.27
CA SER A 69 -5.90 18.52 -7.43
C SER A 69 -5.53 17.41 -8.43
N ARG A 70 -6.53 16.79 -9.06
CA ARG A 70 -6.34 15.84 -10.17
C ARG A 70 -6.23 16.55 -11.53
N ASP A 71 -6.26 17.88 -11.53
CA ASP A 71 -6.09 18.70 -12.72
C ASP A 71 -4.60 18.91 -13.01
N GLY A 72 -4.20 18.64 -14.26
CA GLY A 72 -2.83 18.84 -14.74
C GLY A 72 -1.89 17.67 -14.44
N ASP A 73 -0.59 17.94 -14.57
CA ASP A 73 0.45 16.92 -14.46
C ASP A 73 0.72 16.58 -12.99
N LEU A 74 0.54 15.31 -12.64
CA LEU A 74 0.72 14.84 -11.26
C LEU A 74 2.15 14.34 -11.06
N ALA A 75 2.82 14.83 -10.03
CA ALA A 75 4.19 14.43 -9.70
C ALA A 75 4.23 12.98 -9.20
N LEU A 76 5.30 12.25 -9.51
CA LEU A 76 5.58 10.94 -8.90
C LEU A 76 6.15 11.11 -7.50
N SER A 77 5.78 10.22 -6.58
CA SER A 77 6.47 10.09 -5.31
C SER A 77 7.95 9.72 -5.52
N TYR A 78 8.83 9.98 -4.54
CA TYR A 78 10.24 9.57 -4.66
C TYR A 78 10.42 8.06 -4.91
N ALA A 79 9.54 7.22 -4.34
CA ALA A 79 9.57 5.79 -4.58
C ALA A 79 9.19 5.46 -6.03
N GLN A 80 8.18 6.14 -6.58
CA GLN A 80 7.78 6.00 -7.98
C GLN A 80 8.85 6.51 -8.93
N GLN A 81 9.51 7.64 -8.65
CA GLN A 81 10.60 8.19 -9.47
C GLN A 81 11.75 7.17 -9.59
N ARG A 82 12.13 6.52 -8.48
CA ARG A 82 13.14 5.46 -8.51
C ARG A 82 12.72 4.30 -9.42
N MET A 83 11.47 3.84 -9.32
CA MET A 83 10.97 2.73 -10.14
C MET A 83 10.86 3.13 -11.61
N TRP A 84 10.43 4.35 -11.91
CA TRP A 84 10.42 4.90 -13.26
C TRP A 84 11.81 4.88 -13.87
N PHE A 85 12.81 5.41 -13.16
CA PHE A 85 14.20 5.40 -13.60
C PHE A 85 14.72 3.98 -13.89
N LEU A 86 14.43 3.02 -13.01
CA LEU A 86 14.82 1.62 -13.21
C LEU A 86 14.14 1.00 -14.44
N ALA A 87 12.86 1.30 -14.66
CA ALA A 87 12.13 0.82 -15.84
C ALA A 87 12.68 1.39 -17.15
N GLN A 88 13.20 2.63 -17.14
CA GLN A 88 13.87 3.22 -18.31
C GLN A 88 15.25 2.59 -18.58
N LEU A 89 15.98 2.19 -17.53
CA LEU A 89 17.28 1.52 -17.67
C LEU A 89 17.15 0.07 -18.16
N GLU A 90 16.12 -0.65 -17.71
CA GLU A 90 15.90 -2.06 -18.01
C GLU A 90 14.47 -2.32 -18.53
N PRO A 91 14.13 -1.86 -19.75
CA PRO A 91 12.81 -2.06 -20.32
C PRO A 91 12.45 -3.54 -20.40
N GLY A 92 11.25 -3.89 -19.94
CA GLY A 92 10.74 -5.26 -19.94
C GLY A 92 11.20 -6.13 -18.76
N ASN A 93 11.98 -5.60 -17.81
CA ASN A 93 12.38 -6.33 -16.61
C ASN A 93 11.19 -6.59 -15.67
N THR A 94 10.94 -7.86 -15.35
CA THR A 94 9.81 -8.29 -14.51
C THR A 94 10.18 -8.46 -13.03
N ALA A 95 11.41 -8.13 -12.65
CA ALA A 95 11.89 -8.22 -11.27
C ALA A 95 11.06 -7.37 -10.28
N TYR A 96 10.40 -6.33 -10.79
CA TYR A 96 9.54 -5.43 -10.02
C TYR A 96 8.05 -5.78 -10.09
N HIS A 97 7.70 -6.98 -10.55
CA HIS A 97 6.32 -7.45 -10.46
C HIS A 97 6.03 -8.00 -9.07
N ILE A 98 4.92 -7.55 -8.47
CA ILE A 98 4.26 -8.24 -7.37
C ILE A 98 3.42 -9.36 -7.98
N ARG A 99 3.63 -10.59 -7.49
CA ARG A 99 3.07 -11.82 -8.03
C ARG A 99 2.30 -12.52 -6.93
N THR A 100 1.06 -12.92 -7.19
CA THR A 100 0.23 -13.59 -6.18
C THR A 100 -0.64 -14.64 -6.84
N ALA A 101 -0.72 -15.81 -6.21
CA ALA A 101 -1.68 -16.86 -6.55
C ALA A 101 -2.55 -17.15 -5.32
N LEU A 102 -3.86 -17.17 -5.51
CA LEU A 102 -4.84 -17.52 -4.47
C LEU A 102 -5.57 -18.78 -4.91
N GLU A 103 -5.47 -19.84 -4.11
CA GLU A 103 -6.31 -21.03 -4.27
C GLU A 103 -7.69 -20.75 -3.68
N ILE A 104 -8.73 -20.98 -4.47
CA ILE A 104 -10.13 -20.81 -4.11
C ILE A 104 -10.77 -22.19 -4.20
N SER A 105 -11.40 -22.64 -3.12
CA SER A 105 -12.11 -23.92 -3.05
C SER A 105 -13.59 -23.68 -2.85
N GLY A 106 -14.42 -24.41 -3.61
CA GLY A 106 -15.87 -24.29 -3.60
C GLY A 106 -16.42 -23.53 -4.80
N GLU A 107 -17.73 -23.33 -4.81
CA GLU A 107 -18.41 -22.62 -5.90
C GLU A 107 -17.92 -21.17 -6.00
N LEU A 108 -17.49 -20.77 -7.19
CA LEU A 108 -17.01 -19.42 -7.49
C LEU A 108 -17.98 -18.71 -8.43
N ASN A 109 -18.55 -17.60 -7.99
CA ASN A 109 -19.29 -16.70 -8.85
C ASN A 109 -18.30 -15.80 -9.60
N VAL A 110 -17.94 -16.20 -10.81
CA VAL A 110 -16.94 -15.52 -11.65
C VAL A 110 -17.33 -14.09 -11.99
N ASP A 111 -18.61 -13.83 -12.26
CA ASP A 111 -19.10 -12.49 -12.57
C ASP A 111 -18.97 -11.56 -11.36
N ALA A 112 -19.32 -12.04 -10.17
CA ALA A 112 -19.15 -11.30 -8.92
C ALA A 112 -17.66 -11.06 -8.61
N LEU A 113 -16.77 -12.01 -8.90
CA LEU A 113 -15.33 -11.83 -8.77
C LEU A 113 -14.81 -10.73 -9.70
N GLN A 114 -15.21 -10.76 -10.98
CA GLN A 114 -14.82 -9.72 -11.94
C GLN A 114 -15.33 -8.34 -11.50
N GLN A 115 -16.57 -8.24 -11.03
CA GLN A 115 -17.12 -6.99 -10.50
C GLN A 115 -16.38 -6.50 -9.24
N ALA A 116 -16.01 -7.42 -8.35
CA ALA A 116 -15.26 -7.09 -7.14
C ALA A 116 -13.88 -6.51 -7.46
N ILE A 117 -13.16 -7.10 -8.43
CA ILE A 117 -11.86 -6.58 -8.88
C ILE A 117 -12.03 -5.20 -9.54
N LYS A 118 -13.06 -5.00 -10.39
CA LYS A 118 -13.36 -3.66 -10.96
C LYS A 118 -13.62 -2.62 -9.88
N LYS A 119 -14.39 -2.96 -8.85
CA LYS A 119 -14.64 -2.08 -7.70
C LYS A 119 -13.34 -1.76 -6.94
N LEU A 120 -12.44 -2.74 -6.79
CA LEU A 120 -11.14 -2.55 -6.15
C LEU A 120 -10.26 -1.58 -6.96
N ILE A 121 -10.16 -1.77 -8.28
CA ILE A 121 -9.42 -0.89 -9.19
C ILE A 121 -9.97 0.55 -9.13
N ASN A 122 -11.30 0.71 -9.16
CA ASN A 122 -11.91 2.04 -9.09
C ASN A 122 -11.68 2.74 -7.75
N ARG A 123 -11.59 1.96 -6.66
CA ARG A 123 -11.42 2.45 -5.29
C ARG A 123 -10.01 3.01 -5.01
N HIS A 124 -8.99 2.46 -5.66
CA HIS A 124 -7.59 2.85 -5.47
C HIS A 124 -7.01 3.45 -6.75
N GLU A 125 -6.81 4.77 -6.76
CA GLU A 125 -6.34 5.50 -7.95
C GLU A 125 -5.07 4.91 -8.55
N SER A 126 -4.13 4.48 -7.70
CA SER A 126 -2.87 3.85 -8.09
C SER A 126 -3.04 2.65 -9.04
N LEU A 127 -4.11 1.86 -8.88
CA LEU A 127 -4.38 0.68 -9.74
C LEU A 127 -4.80 1.03 -11.16
N ARG A 128 -5.12 2.30 -11.40
CA ARG A 128 -5.55 2.86 -12.68
C ARG A 128 -4.67 4.03 -13.11
N THR A 129 -3.40 4.01 -12.70
CA THR A 129 -2.39 5.02 -13.02
C THR A 129 -1.38 4.52 -14.03
N THR A 130 -1.04 5.35 -15.03
CA THR A 130 0.14 5.18 -15.90
C THR A 130 1.16 6.30 -15.67
N PHE A 131 2.37 6.11 -16.19
CA PHE A 131 3.52 6.98 -15.97
C PHE A 131 4.12 7.43 -17.30
N SER A 132 4.50 8.68 -17.38
CA SER A 132 5.09 9.27 -18.58
C SER A 132 6.15 10.29 -18.19
N GLU A 133 6.75 10.93 -19.18
CA GLU A 133 7.68 12.04 -19.00
C GLU A 133 7.22 13.23 -19.84
N ILE A 134 7.13 14.39 -19.21
CA ILE A 134 6.75 15.66 -19.84
C ILE A 134 7.91 16.62 -19.60
N ASP A 135 8.55 17.09 -20.69
CA ASP A 135 9.71 17.99 -20.64
C ASP A 135 10.87 17.51 -19.72
N GLY A 136 11.13 16.19 -19.70
CA GLY A 136 12.18 15.59 -18.86
C GLY A 136 11.77 15.36 -17.40
N ILE A 137 10.51 15.61 -17.06
CA ILE A 137 9.97 15.46 -15.70
C ILE A 137 8.99 14.27 -15.68
N PRO A 138 9.24 13.23 -14.86
CA PRO A 138 8.28 12.14 -14.70
C PRO A 138 6.93 12.63 -14.16
N SER A 139 5.85 12.19 -14.80
CA SER A 139 4.48 12.51 -14.43
C SER A 139 3.60 11.26 -14.41
N GLN A 140 2.54 11.26 -13.60
CA GLN A 140 1.56 10.18 -13.51
C GLN A 140 0.17 10.65 -13.99
N THR A 141 -0.56 9.76 -14.66
CA THR A 141 -1.92 10.01 -15.15
C THR A 141 -2.88 9.00 -14.55
N ILE A 142 -3.93 9.48 -13.88
CA ILE A 142 -4.95 8.66 -13.27
C ILE A 142 -6.13 8.52 -14.23
N HIS A 143 -6.42 7.31 -14.69
CA HIS A 143 -7.45 7.02 -15.69
C HIS A 143 -8.79 6.72 -15.04
N GLN A 144 -9.89 7.24 -15.59
CA GLN A 144 -11.25 6.92 -15.13
C GLN A 144 -11.55 5.41 -15.23
N ASP A 145 -11.08 4.77 -16.29
CA ASP A 145 -11.18 3.32 -16.51
C ASP A 145 -9.92 2.86 -17.26
N VAL A 146 -9.44 1.67 -16.92
CA VAL A 146 -8.31 0.99 -17.57
C VAL A 146 -8.74 -0.22 -18.39
N GLY A 147 -10.04 -0.41 -18.60
CA GLY A 147 -10.59 -1.47 -19.44
C GLY A 147 -10.36 -2.87 -18.88
N PHE A 148 -10.32 -3.01 -17.55
CA PHE A 148 -9.99 -4.28 -16.89
C PHE A 148 -10.93 -5.41 -17.31
N CYS A 149 -10.33 -6.56 -17.62
CA CYS A 149 -11.00 -7.82 -17.92
C CYS A 149 -10.29 -8.98 -17.21
N LEU A 150 -11.05 -9.90 -16.60
CA LEU A 150 -10.49 -11.10 -16.00
C LEU A 150 -10.08 -12.08 -17.11
N GLN A 151 -8.80 -12.48 -17.14
CA GLN A 151 -8.28 -13.38 -18.16
C GLN A 151 -8.56 -14.83 -17.77
N PHE A 152 -9.15 -15.62 -18.67
CA PHE A 152 -9.39 -17.05 -18.43
C PHE A 152 -8.28 -17.90 -19.03
N HIS A 153 -7.71 -18.78 -18.22
CA HIS A 153 -6.64 -19.67 -18.63
C HIS A 153 -7.06 -21.14 -18.46
N THR A 154 -6.65 -21.97 -19.41
CA THR A 154 -6.89 -23.42 -19.40
C THR A 154 -5.55 -24.15 -19.34
N LEU A 155 -5.44 -25.20 -18.54
CA LEU A 155 -4.16 -25.91 -18.38
C LEU A 155 -3.75 -26.69 -19.64
N LYS A 156 -4.68 -27.30 -20.39
CA LYS A 156 -4.41 -28.03 -21.66
C LYS A 156 -3.11 -28.87 -21.68
N GLY A 157 -2.77 -29.53 -20.56
CA GLY A 157 -1.56 -30.36 -20.42
C GLY A 157 -0.33 -29.66 -19.84
N SER A 158 -0.35 -28.34 -19.67
CA SER A 158 0.64 -27.58 -18.90
C SER A 158 0.39 -27.67 -17.40
N ALA A 159 1.48 -27.57 -16.63
CA ALA A 159 1.40 -27.40 -15.18
C ALA A 159 0.88 -25.99 -14.83
N ILE A 160 0.22 -25.86 -13.68
CA ILE A 160 -0.28 -24.55 -13.21
C ILE A 160 0.86 -23.55 -13.02
N GLU A 161 2.03 -24.04 -12.62
CA GLU A 161 3.25 -23.25 -12.43
C GLU A 161 3.74 -22.64 -13.75
N GLU A 162 3.62 -23.34 -14.88
CA GLU A 162 3.99 -22.81 -16.20
C GLU A 162 3.05 -21.69 -16.62
N VAL A 163 1.74 -21.91 -16.47
CA VAL A 163 0.71 -20.91 -16.77
C VAL A 163 0.88 -19.69 -15.88
N PHE A 164 1.13 -19.89 -14.59
CA PHE A 164 1.39 -18.82 -13.64
C PHE A 164 2.65 -18.04 -14.00
N THR A 165 3.76 -18.72 -14.28
CA THR A 165 5.04 -18.08 -14.63
C THR A 165 4.88 -17.22 -15.89
N ALA A 166 4.31 -17.79 -16.96
CA ALA A 166 4.03 -17.04 -18.18
C ALA A 166 3.11 -15.84 -17.94
N PHE A 167 2.07 -16.01 -17.10
CA PHE A 167 1.15 -14.94 -16.75
C PHE A 167 1.79 -13.83 -15.93
N VAL A 168 2.69 -14.13 -14.98
CA VAL A 168 3.30 -13.10 -14.11
C VAL A 168 4.56 -12.49 -14.70
N ASP A 169 5.23 -13.15 -15.64
CA ASP A 169 6.44 -12.67 -16.33
C ASP A 169 6.16 -11.98 -17.67
N ASP A 170 4.89 -11.79 -18.06
CA ASP A 170 4.56 -10.91 -19.17
C ASP A 170 4.83 -9.43 -18.78
N PRO A 171 5.73 -8.69 -19.45
CA PRO A 171 6.13 -7.35 -19.00
C PRO A 171 4.99 -6.31 -19.02
N PHE A 172 5.03 -5.35 -18.11
CA PHE A 172 4.16 -4.16 -18.17
C PHE A 172 4.82 -3.01 -18.93
N ASP A 173 4.02 -2.31 -19.73
CA ASP A 173 4.37 -1.00 -20.27
C ASP A 173 3.81 0.08 -19.35
N LEU A 174 4.68 0.74 -18.60
CA LEU A 174 4.31 1.77 -17.62
C LEU A 174 3.56 2.96 -18.24
N THR A 175 3.66 3.15 -19.55
CA THR A 175 3.14 4.33 -20.25
C THR A 175 1.72 4.20 -20.77
N SER A 176 1.29 2.97 -21.11
CA SER A 176 0.09 2.78 -21.94
C SER A 176 -0.87 1.70 -21.45
N SER A 177 -0.46 0.83 -20.51
CA SER A 177 -1.28 -0.31 -20.08
C SER A 177 -1.66 -0.26 -18.61
N ALA A 178 -2.72 -1.01 -18.26
CA ALA A 178 -3.07 -1.26 -16.87
C ALA A 178 -1.92 -2.01 -16.20
N LEU A 179 -1.41 -1.46 -15.10
CA LEU A 179 -0.27 -2.05 -14.36
C LEU A 179 -0.71 -3.10 -13.34
N PHE A 180 -1.94 -3.59 -13.48
CA PHE A 180 -2.57 -4.63 -12.72
C PHE A 180 -3.31 -5.56 -13.70
N ARG A 181 -3.09 -6.87 -13.59
CA ARG A 181 -3.86 -7.90 -14.31
C ARG A 181 -4.23 -9.05 -13.39
N ALA A 182 -5.36 -9.68 -13.70
CA ALA A 182 -5.84 -10.87 -13.02
C ALA A 182 -6.19 -11.96 -14.02
N GLY A 183 -5.82 -13.20 -13.69
CA GLY A 183 -6.11 -14.39 -14.47
C GLY A 183 -6.75 -15.46 -13.60
N LEU A 184 -7.65 -16.26 -14.17
CA LEU A 184 -8.34 -17.34 -13.47
C LEU A 184 -8.11 -18.65 -14.21
N VAL A 185 -7.61 -19.65 -13.48
CA VAL A 185 -7.61 -21.05 -13.92
C VAL A 185 -8.67 -21.78 -13.11
N SER A 186 -9.65 -22.36 -13.80
CA SER A 186 -10.62 -23.28 -13.18
C SER A 186 -10.15 -24.72 -13.35
N GLN A 187 -10.21 -25.48 -12.26
CA GLN A 187 -9.84 -26.89 -12.17
C GLN A 187 -11.06 -27.74 -11.79
N GLU A 188 -10.87 -29.06 -11.74
CA GLU A 188 -11.89 -29.99 -11.26
C GLU A 188 -12.23 -29.79 -9.77
N ASN A 189 -13.34 -30.36 -9.33
CA ASN A 189 -13.78 -30.34 -7.93
C ASN A 189 -13.97 -28.94 -7.34
N ASN A 190 -14.43 -27.98 -8.15
CA ASN A 190 -14.65 -26.59 -7.75
C ASN A 190 -13.38 -25.96 -7.12
N LYS A 191 -12.23 -26.23 -7.72
CA LYS A 191 -10.97 -25.57 -7.37
C LYS A 191 -10.62 -24.54 -8.42
N HIS A 192 -10.16 -23.38 -7.98
CA HIS A 192 -9.75 -22.30 -8.86
C HIS A 192 -8.44 -21.69 -8.36
N VAL A 193 -7.63 -21.20 -9.29
CA VAL A 193 -6.43 -20.41 -8.98
C VAL A 193 -6.62 -19.03 -9.58
N LEU A 194 -6.76 -18.03 -8.71
CA LEU A 194 -6.74 -16.62 -9.08
C LEU A 194 -5.29 -16.14 -9.06
N MET A 195 -4.77 -15.79 -10.23
CA MET A 195 -3.44 -15.24 -10.44
C MET A 195 -3.55 -13.72 -10.55
N ILE A 196 -2.68 -13.01 -9.85
CA ILE A 196 -2.60 -11.54 -9.88
C ILE A 196 -1.16 -11.15 -10.14
N ALA A 197 -0.96 -10.24 -11.07
CA ALA A 197 0.32 -9.59 -11.33
C ALA A 197 0.11 -8.08 -11.36
N MET A 198 1.03 -7.34 -10.74
CA MET A 198 1.03 -5.87 -10.81
C MET A 198 2.44 -5.32 -10.68
N HIS A 199 2.69 -4.12 -11.21
CA HIS A 199 4.00 -3.49 -11.09
C HIS A 199 4.20 -2.81 -9.72
N HIS A 200 5.39 -2.91 -9.12
CA HIS A 200 5.72 -2.30 -7.83
C HIS A 200 5.60 -0.77 -7.79
N ILE A 201 5.58 -0.11 -8.95
CA ILE A 201 5.37 1.34 -9.03
C ILE A 201 3.97 1.78 -8.57
N ILE A 202 2.99 0.86 -8.59
CA ILE A 202 1.61 1.14 -8.16
C ILE A 202 1.23 0.47 -6.83
N SER A 203 2.09 -0.37 -6.25
CA SER A 203 1.78 -1.11 -5.02
C SER A 203 3.04 -1.65 -4.31
N ASP A 204 2.86 -2.05 -3.05
CA ASP A 204 3.84 -2.78 -2.24
C ASP A 204 3.20 -4.01 -1.56
N GLY A 205 3.97 -4.72 -0.73
CA GLY A 205 3.50 -5.89 0.00
C GLY A 205 2.44 -5.59 1.07
N TRP A 206 2.47 -4.40 1.68
CA TRP A 206 1.44 -3.99 2.66
C TRP A 206 0.11 -3.73 1.95
N SER A 207 0.17 -3.01 0.84
CA SER A 207 -0.97 -2.70 -0.04
C SER A 207 -1.58 -3.99 -0.61
N ALA A 208 -0.76 -4.99 -0.95
CA ALA A 208 -1.26 -6.30 -1.39
C ALA A 208 -2.14 -6.98 -0.33
N ALA A 209 -1.76 -6.95 0.95
CA ALA A 209 -2.58 -7.49 2.03
C ALA A 209 -3.91 -6.72 2.22
N VAL A 210 -3.87 -5.39 2.06
CA VAL A 210 -5.08 -4.54 2.08
C VAL A 210 -6.02 -4.92 0.93
N MET A 211 -5.48 -5.05 -0.28
CA MET A 211 -6.24 -5.42 -1.47
C MET A 211 -6.91 -6.78 -1.35
N VAL A 212 -6.23 -7.79 -0.82
CA VAL A 212 -6.83 -9.12 -0.58
C VAL A 212 -8.01 -9.03 0.39
N ARG A 213 -7.87 -8.28 1.49
CA ARG A 213 -8.96 -8.08 2.47
C ARG A 213 -10.16 -7.37 1.83
N GLU A 214 -9.90 -6.30 1.10
CA GLU A 214 -10.97 -5.53 0.45
C GLU A 214 -11.64 -6.32 -0.68
N LEU A 215 -10.88 -7.09 -1.46
CA LEU A 215 -11.41 -7.96 -2.51
C LEU A 215 -12.42 -8.97 -1.93
N SER A 216 -12.12 -9.59 -0.79
CA SER A 216 -13.05 -10.51 -0.13
C SER A 216 -14.37 -9.82 0.27
N SER A 217 -14.31 -8.59 0.78
CA SER A 217 -15.52 -7.81 1.14
C SER A 217 -16.31 -7.37 -0.11
N LEU A 218 -15.61 -6.92 -1.15
CA LEU A 218 -16.21 -6.53 -2.42
C LEU A 218 -16.83 -7.73 -3.16
N TYR A 219 -16.23 -8.90 -3.05
CA TYR A 219 -16.77 -10.15 -3.59
C TYR A 219 -18.05 -10.54 -2.86
N ALA A 220 -18.04 -10.57 -1.52
CA ALA A 220 -19.22 -10.91 -0.73
C ALA A 220 -20.43 -10.02 -1.09
N THR A 221 -20.23 -8.70 -1.17
CA THR A 221 -21.29 -7.75 -1.54
C THR A 221 -21.70 -7.86 -3.02
N SER A 222 -20.80 -8.26 -3.91
CA SER A 222 -21.15 -8.51 -5.32
C SER A 222 -21.93 -9.81 -5.51
N VAL A 223 -21.73 -10.80 -4.64
CA VAL A 223 -22.54 -12.04 -4.61
C VAL A 223 -23.92 -11.78 -3.99
N SER A 224 -23.99 -11.09 -2.85
CA SER A 224 -25.26 -10.84 -2.15
C SER A 224 -26.11 -9.74 -2.80
N GLY A 225 -25.50 -8.86 -3.61
CA GLY A 225 -26.14 -7.65 -4.14
C GLY A 225 -26.31 -6.53 -3.11
N GLU A 226 -25.71 -6.67 -1.92
CA GLU A 226 -25.76 -5.67 -0.87
C GLU A 226 -24.83 -4.48 -1.17
N ALA A 227 -25.05 -3.36 -0.46
CA ALA A 227 -24.21 -2.18 -0.58
C ALA A 227 -22.79 -2.42 -0.05
N ASN A 228 -21.81 -1.73 -0.64
CA ASN A 228 -20.42 -1.77 -0.18
C ASN A 228 -20.30 -1.22 1.25
N THR A 229 -19.67 -1.99 2.14
CA THR A 229 -19.45 -1.62 3.55
C THR A 229 -18.08 -1.00 3.82
N LEU A 230 -17.19 -0.96 2.82
CA LEU A 230 -15.85 -0.39 2.99
C LEU A 230 -15.92 1.13 3.16
N PRO A 231 -15.21 1.72 4.14
CA PRO A 231 -15.17 3.17 4.32
C PRO A 231 -14.54 3.85 3.11
N PRO A 232 -14.85 5.13 2.81
CA PRO A 232 -14.22 5.86 1.72
C PRO A 232 -12.69 5.97 1.92
N VAL A 233 -11.95 5.94 0.81
CA VAL A 233 -10.51 6.21 0.79
C VAL A 233 -10.32 7.70 0.57
N ASN A 234 -10.13 8.45 1.66
CA ASN A 234 -10.07 9.92 1.62
C ASN A 234 -8.72 10.46 1.16
N ILE A 235 -7.66 9.64 1.23
CA ILE A 235 -6.30 9.95 0.79
C ILE A 235 -5.88 8.85 -0.16
N GLN A 236 -5.50 9.23 -1.37
CA GLN A 236 -5.01 8.36 -2.42
C GLN A 236 -3.49 8.46 -2.49
N TYR A 237 -2.84 7.51 -3.17
CA TYR A 237 -1.38 7.48 -3.20
C TYR A 237 -0.75 8.73 -3.84
N VAL A 238 -1.44 9.35 -4.80
CA VAL A 238 -1.00 10.60 -5.43
C VAL A 238 -0.97 11.77 -4.44
N ASP A 239 -1.78 11.76 -3.40
CA ASP A 239 -1.80 12.82 -2.38
C ASP A 239 -0.53 12.79 -1.51
N PHE A 240 0.15 11.63 -1.45
CA PHE A 240 1.41 11.44 -0.73
C PHE A 240 2.66 11.83 -1.56
N ALA A 241 2.51 12.02 -2.87
CA ALA A 241 3.61 12.17 -3.82
C ALA A 241 4.42 13.47 -3.67
#